data_AF-A0A7J7ETF6-F1
#
_entry.id   AF-A0A7J7ETF6-F1
#
_cell.length_a   1.000
_cell.length_b   1.000
_cell.length_c   1.000
_cell.angle_alpha   90.00
_cell.angle_beta   90.00
_cell.angle_gamma   90.00
#
_symmetry.space_group_name_H-M   'P 1'
#
loop_
_entity.id
_entity.type
_entity.pdbx_description
1 polymer ?
#
loop_
_entity_poly.entity_id
_entity_poly.type
_entity_poly.pdbx_seq_one_letter_code
_entity_poly.pdbx_strand_id
1 'polypeptide(L)'
;MDNSAFEMHGDATQNVLSVGKMDTISRMEKKRQWSLMSVFLVCLLACTITTAVGVLILSLVYVNNSQPHSEVHLVPEAQPLRATTIPIVQKAVDPKFQFLNHLPKSKVFEFPGGAIQWARYRSNVKDYLSVEEEAFGSSLNSQRSQMTLGTLRIKSNGLRAPHWHFNANEHGYLVQGTAWIGVVDDGGVVTTYNVTAGQVIFFPKNTLHWIKNVGNEDCFFLLFFSTHDELQTLDVDDVFFSTPEDIAARSLKPEGGINFIRTFHKQEEDQGVNLPPNLAELVMNASYAQSPDSLVWRYFYDLKGSKEYRFPGGIIQRAQYWKNGSELSNNEKIFSEFLNQHQNALALSTLRIYNNGLRQPHFHFNANEMGYVISGCAKVGIINTQGTIEFDIHIGDVIFFPIGTQHYIKSMCDEDLLFILAFSTGDQLQTLDMDDYLQATADHILAQLFFKKQSEFKKIPKFKEDQAINLP
;
A
#
# COMPACT_ATOMS: atom_id res chain seq x y z
N MET A 1 46.51 27.08 -37.80
CA MET A 1 47.18 25.78 -37.93
C MET A 1 47.69 25.39 -36.57
N ASP A 2 47.22 24.24 -36.12
CA ASP A 2 47.76 23.26 -35.18
C ASP A 2 48.05 23.58 -33.69
N ASN A 3 47.41 22.72 -32.89
CA ASN A 3 47.72 22.30 -31.53
C ASN A 3 49.14 21.74 -31.39
N SER A 4 49.63 21.70 -30.14
CA SER A 4 50.20 20.55 -29.39
C SER A 4 51.09 21.10 -28.27
N ALA A 5 50.78 20.94 -26.98
CA ALA A 5 51.01 19.77 -26.12
C ALA A 5 52.45 19.69 -25.54
N PHE A 6 52.57 19.06 -24.36
CA PHE A 6 53.78 18.64 -23.59
C PHE A 6 54.36 19.66 -22.58
N GLU A 7 54.20 19.40 -21.27
CA GLU A 7 55.16 18.73 -20.34
C GLU A 7 56.14 19.75 -19.72
N MET A 8 56.74 19.63 -18.54
CA MET A 8 56.68 18.83 -17.31
C MET A 8 57.67 19.52 -16.35
N HIS A 9 57.53 19.28 -15.04
CA HIS A 9 58.53 19.54 -13.99
C HIS A 9 58.86 21.01 -13.68
N GLY A 10 59.06 21.43 -12.44
CA GLY A 10 59.40 20.71 -11.21
C GLY A 10 60.46 21.54 -10.50
N ASP A 11 60.32 21.70 -9.18
CA ASP A 11 61.28 22.32 -8.25
C ASP A 11 61.61 23.80 -8.48
N ALA A 12 62.02 24.58 -7.50
CA ALA A 12 61.98 24.54 -6.06
C ALA A 12 62.46 25.94 -5.61
N THR A 13 62.11 26.29 -4.37
CA THR A 13 62.86 27.20 -3.48
C THR A 13 62.99 28.70 -3.81
N GLN A 14 62.49 29.48 -2.84
CA GLN A 14 63.17 30.60 -2.14
C GLN A 14 63.55 31.81 -3.01
N ASN A 15 63.20 33.05 -2.72
CA ASN A 15 63.23 33.86 -1.50
C ASN A 15 62.88 35.27 -2.08
N VAL A 16 62.20 36.24 -1.47
CA VAL A 16 62.51 36.91 -0.20
C VAL A 16 61.64 38.19 -0.15
N LEU A 17 61.20 38.56 1.06
CA LEU A 17 60.77 39.91 1.52
C LEU A 17 59.45 40.47 0.93
N SER A 18 58.55 41.12 1.67
CA SER A 18 58.64 41.74 2.99
C SER A 18 57.24 42.13 3.50
N VAL A 19 57.00 41.87 4.80
CA VAL A 19 56.41 42.75 5.83
C VAL A 19 54.95 43.24 5.67
N GLY A 20 54.12 42.86 6.66
CA GLY A 20 52.90 43.58 7.04
C GLY A 20 52.08 42.86 8.12
N LYS A 21 52.27 43.27 9.39
CA LYS A 21 51.69 42.73 10.64
C LYS A 21 50.17 42.92 10.79
N MET A 22 49.50 41.90 11.36
CA MET A 22 48.30 41.88 12.24
C MET A 22 48.33 40.48 12.89
N ASP A 23 48.01 40.17 14.15
CA ASP A 23 47.41 40.85 15.28
C ASP A 23 47.76 40.02 16.54
N THR A 24 47.81 40.66 17.71
CA THR A 24 47.76 39.96 18.99
C THR A 24 46.69 40.61 19.85
N ILE A 25 45.49 40.03 19.96
CA ILE A 25 44.66 40.10 21.18
C ILE A 25 43.90 38.77 21.35
N SER A 26 44.27 38.06 22.42
CA SER A 26 43.59 36.89 22.95
C SER A 26 42.29 37.28 23.66
N ARG A 27 41.20 36.52 23.45
CA ARG A 27 40.16 36.35 24.47
C ARG A 27 39.74 34.88 24.53
N MET A 28 39.90 34.32 25.72
CA MET A 28 39.68 32.91 26.06
C MET A 28 38.25 32.43 25.78
N GLU A 29 38.11 31.35 25.02
CA GLU A 29 37.04 30.37 25.19
C GLU A 29 37.68 29.00 25.42
N LYS A 30 37.72 28.56 26.68
CA LYS A 30 38.08 27.17 27.04
C LYS A 30 36.94 26.25 26.59
N LYS A 31 37.04 25.68 25.39
CA LYS A 31 36.22 24.53 24.99
C LYS A 31 36.58 23.34 25.89
N ARG A 32 35.66 22.96 26.77
CA ARG A 32 35.77 21.77 27.65
C ARG A 32 35.72 20.53 26.77
N GLN A 33 36.86 19.91 26.51
CA GLN A 33 36.98 18.68 25.73
C GLN A 33 36.46 17.51 26.60
N TRP A 34 35.36 16.89 26.19
CA TRP A 34 34.77 15.76 26.91
C TRP A 34 35.62 14.51 26.64
N SER A 35 36.02 13.82 27.71
CA SER A 35 36.66 12.51 27.62
C SER A 35 35.68 11.50 27.03
N LEU A 36 36.17 10.55 26.23
CA LEU A 36 35.37 9.40 25.75
C LEU A 36 34.69 8.66 26.91
N MET A 37 35.30 8.64 28.10
CA MET A 37 34.71 8.07 29.30
C MET A 37 33.50 8.88 29.80
N SER A 38 33.52 10.20 29.66
CA SER A 38 32.38 11.07 30.01
C SER A 38 31.22 10.88 29.05
N VAL A 39 31.50 10.71 27.75
CA VAL A 39 30.47 10.39 26.75
C VAL A 39 29.87 9.00 27.03
N PHE A 40 30.70 8.00 27.30
CA PHE A 40 30.26 6.66 27.67
C PHE A 40 29.35 6.66 28.91
N LEU A 41 29.73 7.38 29.97
CA LEU A 41 28.93 7.47 31.18
C LEU A 41 27.58 8.17 30.96
N VAL A 42 27.53 9.20 30.11
CA VAL A 42 26.25 9.84 29.74
C VAL A 42 25.36 8.91 28.93
N CYS A 43 25.92 8.18 27.96
CA CYS A 43 25.17 7.18 27.20
C CYS A 43 24.66 6.04 28.09
N LEU A 44 25.50 5.56 29.03
CA LEU A 44 25.10 4.53 29.98
C LEU A 44 23.97 5.02 30.90
N LEU A 45 24.06 6.26 31.40
CA LEU A 45 23.01 6.88 32.20
C LEU A 45 21.72 7.07 31.41
N ALA A 46 21.80 7.47 30.15
CA ALA A 46 20.63 7.59 29.28
C ALA A 46 19.95 6.23 29.08
N CYS A 47 20.71 5.16 28.82
CA CYS A 47 20.18 3.81 28.68
C CYS A 47 19.53 3.26 29.96
N THR A 48 20.12 3.53 31.14
CA THR A 48 19.52 3.07 32.40
C THR A 48 18.22 3.80 32.71
N ILE A 49 18.15 5.10 32.44
CA ILE A 49 16.93 5.90 32.62
C ILE A 49 15.84 5.43 31.66
N THR A 50 16.14 5.24 30.37
CA THR A 50 15.12 4.79 29.39
C THR A 50 14.59 3.40 29.72
N THR A 51 15.46 2.50 30.17
CA THR A 51 15.05 1.15 30.61
C THR A 51 14.17 1.22 31.86
N ALA A 52 14.54 2.04 32.85
CA ALA A 52 13.74 2.22 34.07
C ALA A 52 12.35 2.80 33.77
N VAL A 53 12.27 3.82 32.90
CA VAL A 53 11.00 4.40 32.44
C VAL A 53 10.16 3.38 31.67
N GLY A 54 10.77 2.60 30.78
CA GLY A 54 10.07 1.54 30.04
C GLY A 54 9.46 0.47 30.95
N VAL A 55 10.21 0.02 31.96
CA VAL A 55 9.72 -0.95 32.96
C VAL A 55 8.60 -0.35 33.81
N LEU A 56 8.69 0.93 34.17
CA LEU A 56 7.66 1.61 34.95
C LEU A 56 6.36 1.76 34.16
N ILE A 57 6.44 2.11 32.87
CA ILE A 57 5.28 2.19 31.97
C ILE A 57 4.63 0.80 31.81
N LEU A 58 5.43 -0.25 31.55
CA LEU A 58 4.93 -1.63 31.47
C LEU A 58 4.25 -2.07 32.77
N SER A 59 4.84 -1.74 33.92
CA SER A 59 4.28 -2.08 35.23
C SER A 59 2.95 -1.35 35.50
N LEU A 60 2.85 -0.07 35.15
CA LEU A 60 1.61 0.72 35.25
C LEU A 60 0.51 0.18 34.33
N VAL A 61 0.85 -0.20 33.10
CA VAL A 61 -0.09 -0.80 32.14
C VAL A 61 -0.57 -2.17 32.65
N TYR A 62 0.33 -2.97 33.23
CA TYR A 62 -0.01 -4.29 33.77
C TYR A 62 -0.93 -4.21 35.01
N VAL A 63 -0.66 -3.26 35.92
CA VAL A 63 -1.47 -3.04 37.11
C VAL A 63 -2.86 -2.49 36.76
N ASN A 64 -3.00 -1.63 35.74
CA ASN A 64 -4.30 -1.13 35.30
C ASN A 64 -5.15 -2.15 34.51
N ASN A 65 -4.54 -3.21 33.96
CA ASN A 65 -5.24 -4.24 33.19
C ASN A 65 -5.57 -5.51 34.00
N SER A 66 -5.32 -5.52 35.31
CA SER A 66 -5.65 -6.66 36.17
C SER A 66 -7.07 -6.50 36.74
N GLN A 67 -8.08 -7.13 36.11
CA GLN A 67 -9.38 -7.37 36.76
C GLN A 67 -9.20 -8.38 37.91
N PRO A 68 -9.77 -8.14 39.10
CA PRO A 68 -9.69 -9.10 40.21
C PRO A 68 -10.67 -10.26 39.99
N HIS A 69 -10.16 -11.48 40.18
CA HIS A 69 -10.95 -12.72 40.21
C HIS A 69 -12.02 -12.66 41.33
N SER A 70 -13.23 -13.07 40.99
CA SER A 70 -14.38 -13.15 41.90
C SER A 70 -14.22 -14.25 42.94
N GLU A 71 -14.24 -13.90 44.22
CA GLU A 71 -14.63 -14.80 45.31
C GLU A 71 -16.09 -14.55 45.71
N VAL A 72 -16.83 -15.64 45.88
CA VAL A 72 -18.24 -15.71 46.25
C VAL A 72 -18.38 -15.40 47.75
N HIS A 73 -19.18 -14.39 48.13
CA HIS A 73 -19.82 -14.36 49.44
C HIS A 73 -21.11 -13.51 49.47
N LEU A 74 -21.98 -13.92 50.39
CA LEU A 74 -23.43 -13.71 50.52
C LEU A 74 -23.91 -12.27 50.81
N VAL A 75 -25.15 -12.00 50.39
CA VAL A 75 -25.96 -10.77 50.51
C VAL A 75 -26.35 -10.47 51.97
N PRO A 76 -26.54 -9.19 52.37
CA PRO A 76 -27.90 -8.72 52.64
C PRO A 76 -28.27 -7.35 52.03
N GLU A 77 -29.53 -7.30 51.60
CA GLU A 77 -30.44 -6.23 51.16
C GLU A 77 -30.12 -4.75 51.41
N ALA A 78 -30.23 -3.95 50.34
CA ALA A 78 -30.93 -2.65 50.33
C ALA A 78 -31.44 -2.33 48.90
N GLN A 79 -32.72 -1.93 48.78
CA GLN A 79 -33.44 -1.60 47.54
C GLN A 79 -33.27 -0.11 47.10
N PRO A 80 -33.67 0.28 45.87
CA PRO A 80 -32.78 1.01 44.96
C PRO A 80 -33.13 2.49 44.72
N LEU A 81 -32.12 3.28 44.34
CA LEU A 81 -32.31 4.50 43.55
C LEU A 81 -32.32 4.13 42.06
N ARG A 82 -33.49 4.23 41.44
CA ARG A 82 -33.67 4.10 39.99
C ARG A 82 -32.90 5.21 39.28
N ALA A 83 -31.77 4.86 38.65
CA ALA A 83 -31.31 5.52 37.45
C ALA A 83 -31.65 4.61 36.27
N THR A 84 -32.64 5.00 35.47
CA THR A 84 -32.89 4.40 34.15
C THR A 84 -31.74 4.78 33.22
N THR A 85 -30.63 4.04 33.29
CA THR A 85 -29.71 3.93 32.17
C THR A 85 -30.27 2.85 31.25
N ILE A 86 -30.84 3.28 30.14
CA ILE A 86 -31.09 2.40 29.00
C ILE A 86 -29.69 1.87 28.58
N PRO A 87 -29.42 0.56 28.63
CA PRO A 87 -28.19 0.06 28.06
C PRO A 87 -28.33 0.25 26.55
N ILE A 88 -27.53 1.15 25.98
CA ILE A 88 -27.27 1.13 24.54
C ILE A 88 -26.54 -0.19 24.31
N VAL A 89 -27.28 -1.22 23.92
CA VAL A 89 -26.70 -2.46 23.42
C VAL A 89 -26.04 -2.09 22.10
N GLN A 90 -24.75 -1.75 22.16
CA GLN A 90 -23.92 -1.62 20.97
C GLN A 90 -23.90 -3.01 20.33
N LYS A 91 -24.71 -3.18 19.28
CA LYS A 91 -24.87 -4.46 18.59
C LYS A 91 -23.48 -4.87 18.13
N ALA A 92 -22.95 -5.98 18.67
CA ALA A 92 -21.65 -6.49 18.28
C ALA A 92 -21.65 -6.75 16.77
N VAL A 93 -20.72 -6.13 16.05
CA VAL A 93 -20.55 -6.35 14.61
C VAL A 93 -20.04 -7.78 14.40
N ASP A 94 -20.57 -8.47 13.38
CA ASP A 94 -20.09 -9.80 13.01
C ASP A 94 -18.57 -9.73 12.74
N PRO A 95 -17.74 -10.56 13.42
CA PRO A 95 -16.28 -10.51 13.30
C PRO A 95 -15.75 -10.61 11.87
N LYS A 96 -16.51 -11.19 10.92
CA LYS A 96 -16.09 -11.25 9.51
C LYS A 96 -15.82 -9.88 8.90
N PHE A 97 -16.49 -8.83 9.37
CA PHE A 97 -16.32 -7.47 8.83
C PHE A 97 -14.98 -6.84 9.22
N GLN A 98 -14.17 -7.48 10.07
CA GLN A 98 -12.76 -7.12 10.23
C GLN A 98 -11.91 -7.52 9.00
N PHE A 99 -12.44 -8.40 8.15
CA PHE A 99 -11.76 -9.00 7.00
C PHE A 99 -12.52 -8.78 5.68
N LEU A 100 -13.76 -8.30 5.73
CA LEU A 100 -14.65 -8.15 4.57
C LEU A 100 -15.23 -6.73 4.50
N ASN A 101 -15.12 -6.11 3.33
CA ASN A 101 -15.84 -4.89 2.97
C ASN A 101 -16.70 -5.13 1.72
N HIS A 102 -17.98 -4.81 1.81
CA HIS A 102 -18.88 -4.79 0.67
C HIS A 102 -18.76 -3.47 -0.09
N LEU A 103 -17.69 -3.28 -0.86
CA LEU A 103 -17.38 -2.00 -1.50
C LEU A 103 -18.54 -1.41 -2.33
N PRO A 104 -19.40 -2.19 -3.04
CA PRO A 104 -20.56 -1.63 -3.74
C PRO A 104 -21.56 -0.90 -2.84
N LYS A 105 -21.54 -1.15 -1.52
CA LYS A 105 -22.37 -0.46 -0.51
C LYS A 105 -21.68 0.76 0.10
N SER A 106 -20.37 0.91 -0.11
CA SER A 106 -19.58 2.02 0.39
C SER A 106 -19.87 3.32 -0.37
N LYS A 107 -19.65 4.45 0.31
CA LYS A 107 -19.86 5.79 -0.25
C LYS A 107 -19.16 5.96 -1.60
N VAL A 108 -19.91 6.39 -2.61
CA VAL A 108 -19.39 6.88 -3.89
C VAL A 108 -19.12 8.37 -3.78
N PHE A 109 -17.90 8.76 -4.11
CA PHE A 109 -17.49 10.16 -4.28
C PHE A 109 -17.60 10.47 -5.77
N GLU A 110 -18.63 11.21 -6.14
CA GLU A 110 -18.92 11.57 -7.53
C GLU A 110 -18.17 12.85 -7.91
N PHE A 111 -17.64 12.86 -9.13
CA PHE A 111 -16.96 13.98 -9.75
C PHE A 111 -17.52 14.17 -11.17
N PRO A 112 -17.29 15.32 -11.82
CA PRO A 112 -17.80 15.57 -13.17
C PRO A 112 -17.36 14.49 -14.18
N GLY A 113 -16.08 14.09 -14.09
CA GLY A 113 -15.45 13.13 -14.99
C GLY A 113 -15.46 11.68 -14.52
N GLY A 114 -16.07 11.34 -13.39
CA GLY A 114 -15.98 9.97 -12.88
C GLY A 114 -16.35 9.83 -11.41
N ALA A 115 -15.86 8.77 -10.78
CA ALA A 115 -16.20 8.44 -9.40
C ALA A 115 -15.06 7.69 -8.70
N ILE A 116 -14.99 7.85 -7.37
CA ILE A 116 -14.07 7.10 -6.51
C ILE A 116 -14.88 6.43 -5.39
N GLN A 117 -14.57 5.17 -5.08
CA GLN A 117 -15.04 4.49 -3.85
C GLN A 117 -13.86 3.96 -3.06
N TRP A 118 -14.06 3.73 -1.76
CA TRP A 118 -12.98 3.36 -0.85
C TRP A 118 -13.35 2.20 0.08
N ALA A 119 -12.43 1.24 0.23
CA ALA A 119 -12.33 0.31 1.33
C ALA A 119 -11.09 0.71 2.15
N ARG A 120 -11.29 1.58 3.15
CA ARG A 120 -10.20 2.28 3.84
C ARG A 120 -10.50 2.55 5.31
N TYR A 121 -9.46 2.85 6.07
CA TYR A 121 -9.60 3.51 7.36
C TYR A 121 -10.02 4.98 7.18
N ARG A 122 -10.87 5.46 8.09
CA ARG A 122 -11.29 6.86 8.23
C ARG A 122 -11.02 7.29 9.66
N SER A 123 -10.40 8.45 9.82
CA SER A 123 -10.05 9.01 11.13
C SER A 123 -11.28 9.45 11.93
N ASN A 124 -12.32 9.93 11.23
CA ASN A 124 -13.59 10.35 11.82
C ASN A 124 -14.65 9.26 11.65
N VAL A 125 -15.16 8.75 12.78
CA VAL A 125 -16.19 7.70 12.80
C VAL A 125 -17.47 8.07 12.04
N LYS A 126 -17.79 9.37 11.97
CA LYS A 126 -18.99 9.86 11.25
C LYS A 126 -18.89 9.74 9.74
N ASP A 127 -17.71 9.44 9.21
CA ASP A 127 -17.49 9.32 7.77
C ASP A 127 -17.74 7.89 7.25
N TYR A 128 -17.98 6.92 8.15
CA TYR A 128 -18.44 5.58 7.79
C TYR A 128 -19.94 5.56 7.56
N LEU A 129 -20.41 4.82 6.55
CA LEU A 129 -21.85 4.65 6.30
C LEU A 129 -22.47 3.52 7.11
N SER A 130 -21.64 2.61 7.63
CA SER A 130 -22.09 1.47 8.43
C SER A 130 -21.03 1.05 9.45
N VAL A 131 -21.49 0.34 10.49
CA VAL A 131 -20.61 -0.30 11.49
C VAL A 131 -19.76 -1.42 10.87
N GLU A 132 -20.19 -1.98 9.74
CA GLU A 132 -19.46 -3.00 8.98
C GLU A 132 -18.22 -2.37 8.31
N GLU A 133 -18.40 -1.21 7.66
CA GLU A 133 -17.28 -0.45 7.08
C GLU A 133 -16.32 0.06 8.16
N GLU A 134 -16.86 0.53 9.29
CA GLU A 134 -16.04 0.95 10.44
C GLU A 134 -15.19 -0.20 10.97
N ALA A 135 -15.75 -1.40 11.11
CA ALA A 135 -15.02 -2.57 11.55
C ALA A 135 -13.88 -2.93 10.59
N PHE A 136 -14.12 -2.87 9.28
CA PHE A 136 -13.08 -3.13 8.28
C PHE A 136 -11.97 -2.08 8.32
N GLY A 137 -12.33 -0.80 8.26
CA GLY A 137 -11.37 0.31 8.29
C GLY A 137 -10.54 0.32 9.58
N SER A 138 -11.18 0.09 10.72
CA SER A 138 -10.50 0.01 12.02
C SER A 138 -9.59 -1.21 12.12
N SER A 139 -9.95 -2.33 11.50
CA SER A 139 -9.09 -3.52 11.39
C SER A 139 -7.81 -3.18 10.62
N LEU A 140 -7.91 -2.55 9.45
CA LEU A 140 -6.73 -2.12 8.67
C LEU A 140 -5.77 -1.25 9.50
N ASN A 141 -6.31 -0.26 10.19
CA ASN A 141 -5.51 0.67 10.99
C ASN A 141 -4.87 -0.02 12.22
N SER A 142 -5.66 -0.76 13.00
CA SER A 142 -5.18 -1.43 14.22
C SER A 142 -4.12 -2.50 13.94
N GLN A 143 -4.23 -3.20 12.80
CA GLN A 143 -3.25 -4.18 12.35
C GLN A 143 -2.03 -3.54 11.67
N ARG A 144 -2.02 -2.20 11.49
CA ARG A 144 -1.00 -1.47 10.74
C ARG A 144 -0.77 -2.09 9.36
N SER A 145 -1.87 -2.38 8.65
CA SER A 145 -1.86 -3.19 7.41
C SER A 145 -0.91 -2.68 6.33
N GLN A 146 -0.63 -1.38 6.32
CA GLN A 146 -0.03 -0.65 5.19
C GLN A 146 -0.81 -0.86 3.88
N MET A 147 -2.14 -1.03 3.97
CA MET A 147 -2.98 -1.29 2.82
C MET A 147 -4.30 -0.55 2.91
N THR A 148 -4.65 0.12 1.81
CA THR A 148 -5.94 0.75 1.55
C THR A 148 -6.31 0.47 0.10
N LEU A 149 -7.59 0.24 -0.20
CA LEU A 149 -8.07 0.08 -1.57
C LEU A 149 -9.04 1.21 -1.95
N GLY A 150 -8.86 1.73 -3.16
CA GLY A 150 -9.84 2.57 -3.83
C GLY A 150 -10.20 2.02 -5.22
N THR A 151 -11.42 2.25 -5.67
CA THR A 151 -11.77 2.12 -7.09
C THR A 151 -11.79 3.50 -7.71
N LEU A 152 -11.34 3.60 -8.96
CA LEU A 152 -11.37 4.84 -9.74
C LEU A 152 -12.06 4.57 -11.07
N ARG A 153 -13.16 5.26 -11.32
CA ARG A 153 -13.83 5.31 -12.63
C ARG A 153 -13.53 6.64 -13.29
N ILE A 154 -13.10 6.62 -14.54
CA ILE A 154 -12.88 7.82 -15.34
C ILE A 154 -13.69 7.68 -16.63
N LYS A 155 -14.66 8.55 -16.83
CA LYS A 155 -15.47 8.60 -18.06
C LYS A 155 -14.59 8.82 -19.28
N SER A 156 -15.06 8.42 -20.47
CA SER A 156 -14.36 8.73 -21.72
C SER A 156 -13.99 10.22 -21.80
N ASN A 157 -12.76 10.50 -22.21
CA ASN A 157 -12.10 11.83 -22.24
C ASN A 157 -11.82 12.49 -20.88
N GLY A 158 -12.35 11.94 -19.78
CA GLY A 158 -12.09 12.42 -18.42
C GLY A 158 -10.65 12.23 -17.98
N LEU A 159 -10.28 12.90 -16.88
CA LEU A 159 -8.93 12.90 -16.35
C LEU A 159 -8.97 12.88 -14.82
N ARG A 160 -8.25 11.93 -14.20
CA ARG A 160 -7.83 12.07 -12.81
C ARG A 160 -6.76 13.15 -12.80
N ALA A 161 -7.08 14.28 -12.17
CA ALA A 161 -6.25 15.48 -12.17
C ALA A 161 -4.81 15.17 -11.70
N PRO A 162 -3.80 15.93 -12.15
CA PRO A 162 -2.43 15.77 -11.67
C PRO A 162 -2.35 15.91 -10.15
N HIS A 163 -1.79 14.91 -9.48
CA HIS A 163 -1.74 14.83 -8.03
C HIS A 163 -0.59 13.97 -7.52
N TRP A 164 -0.39 13.95 -6.21
CA TRP A 164 0.53 13.04 -5.53
C TRP A 164 0.01 12.66 -4.14
N HIS A 165 0.56 11.57 -3.60
CA HIS A 165 0.23 11.08 -2.26
C HIS A 165 1.40 11.26 -1.30
N PHE A 166 1.14 11.80 -0.11
CA PHE A 166 2.21 12.11 0.87
C PHE A 166 2.62 10.92 1.73
N ASN A 167 1.70 9.98 1.95
CA ASN A 167 1.85 8.89 2.91
C ASN A 167 1.75 7.49 2.29
N ALA A 168 1.63 7.36 0.97
CA ALA A 168 1.50 6.06 0.31
C ALA A 168 2.15 6.03 -1.08
N ASN A 169 2.71 4.88 -1.45
CA ASN A 169 2.86 4.49 -2.84
C ASN A 169 1.48 4.06 -3.36
N GLU A 170 1.24 4.22 -4.66
CA GLU A 170 0.05 3.73 -5.35
C GLU A 170 0.44 2.61 -6.30
N HIS A 171 -0.25 1.48 -6.23
CA HIS A 171 -0.12 0.38 -7.17
C HIS A 171 -1.50 0.04 -7.74
N GLY A 172 -1.71 0.31 -9.02
CA GLY A 172 -3.00 0.19 -9.68
C GLY A 172 -3.06 -0.96 -10.67
N TYR A 173 -4.25 -1.54 -10.86
CA TYR A 173 -4.58 -2.48 -11.92
C TYR A 173 -5.73 -1.92 -12.76
N LEU A 174 -5.55 -1.85 -14.09
CA LEU A 174 -6.59 -1.41 -15.01
C LEU A 174 -7.50 -2.60 -15.37
N VAL A 175 -8.75 -2.58 -14.93
CA VAL A 175 -9.72 -3.64 -15.22
C VAL A 175 -10.34 -3.47 -16.61
N GLN A 176 -10.66 -2.23 -16.99
CA GLN A 176 -11.37 -1.89 -18.23
C GLN A 176 -10.91 -0.55 -18.78
N GLY A 177 -10.93 -0.38 -20.10
CA GLY A 177 -10.61 0.85 -20.81
C GLY A 177 -9.14 1.01 -21.18
N THR A 178 -8.81 2.21 -21.67
CA THR A 178 -7.47 2.61 -22.10
C THR A 178 -7.15 3.99 -21.54
N ALA A 179 -6.05 4.08 -20.80
CA ALA A 179 -5.61 5.32 -20.18
C ALA A 179 -4.27 5.77 -20.74
N TRP A 180 -4.11 7.09 -20.87
CA TRP A 180 -2.82 7.74 -21.02
C TRP A 180 -2.37 8.27 -19.66
N ILE A 181 -1.15 7.93 -19.27
CA ILE A 181 -0.56 8.27 -17.98
C ILE A 181 0.62 9.19 -18.20
N GLY A 182 0.78 10.15 -17.31
CA GLY A 182 2.03 10.87 -17.18
C GLY A 182 2.50 10.93 -15.73
N VAL A 183 3.82 10.90 -15.58
CA VAL A 183 4.52 10.86 -14.30
C VAL A 183 5.66 11.87 -14.35
N VAL A 184 5.84 12.65 -13.30
CA VAL A 184 6.98 13.55 -13.11
C VAL A 184 7.77 13.06 -11.90
N ASP A 185 9.00 12.62 -12.14
CA ASP A 185 9.89 12.14 -11.07
C ASP A 185 10.66 13.28 -10.37
N ASP A 186 11.45 12.93 -9.37
CA ASP A 186 12.24 13.87 -8.57
C ASP A 186 13.36 14.57 -9.37
N GLY A 187 13.73 14.02 -10.52
CA GLY A 187 14.63 14.65 -11.50
C GLY A 187 13.91 15.61 -12.45
N GLY A 188 12.58 15.73 -12.36
CA GLY A 188 11.77 16.51 -13.28
C GLY A 188 11.60 15.85 -14.66
N VAL A 189 11.94 14.57 -14.79
CA VAL A 189 11.77 13.82 -16.03
C VAL A 189 10.30 13.43 -16.16
N VAL A 190 9.69 13.80 -17.29
CA VAL A 190 8.32 13.44 -17.61
C VAL A 190 8.30 12.12 -18.38
N THR A 191 7.66 11.11 -17.79
CA THR A 191 7.43 9.81 -18.43
C THR A 191 5.95 9.69 -18.77
N THR A 192 5.62 9.46 -20.04
CA THR A 192 4.23 9.25 -20.46
C THR A 192 4.08 7.99 -21.32
N TYR A 193 2.97 7.30 -21.15
CA TYR A 193 2.70 6.00 -21.79
C TYR A 193 1.21 5.68 -21.73
N ASN A 194 0.79 4.72 -22.55
CA ASN A 194 -0.57 4.19 -22.51
C ASN A 194 -0.63 2.89 -21.69
N VAL A 195 -1.78 2.66 -21.07
CA VAL A 195 -2.12 1.46 -20.31
C VAL A 195 -3.49 0.97 -20.76
N THR A 196 -3.65 -0.34 -20.84
CA THR A 196 -4.87 -1.05 -21.25
C THR A 196 -5.26 -2.10 -20.21
N ALA A 197 -6.48 -2.61 -20.30
CA ALA A 197 -7.01 -3.61 -19.39
C ALA A 197 -6.08 -4.81 -19.19
N GLY A 198 -5.82 -5.16 -17.93
CA GLY A 198 -4.93 -6.24 -17.52
C GLY A 198 -3.51 -5.80 -17.15
N GLN A 199 -3.18 -4.53 -17.30
CA GLN A 199 -1.86 -3.98 -17.01
C GLN A 199 -1.87 -3.24 -15.67
N VAL A 200 -0.70 -3.14 -15.03
CA VAL A 200 -0.54 -2.48 -13.74
C VAL A 200 0.35 -1.25 -13.83
N ILE A 201 0.11 -0.33 -12.91
CA ILE A 201 0.83 0.93 -12.75
C ILE A 201 1.38 1.02 -11.35
N PHE A 202 2.55 1.62 -11.18
CA PHE A 202 3.12 1.86 -9.86
C PHE A 202 3.62 3.30 -9.78
N PHE A 203 3.18 4.05 -8.77
CA PHE A 203 3.65 5.40 -8.49
C PHE A 203 4.21 5.46 -7.08
N PRO A 204 5.51 5.80 -6.94
CA PRO A 204 6.06 6.05 -5.62
C PRO A 204 5.37 7.20 -4.89
N LYS A 205 5.45 7.15 -3.57
CA LYS A 205 5.03 8.25 -2.70
C LYS A 205 5.70 9.56 -3.12
N ASN A 206 4.95 10.66 -3.09
CA ASN A 206 5.35 12.00 -3.53
C ASN A 206 5.67 12.14 -5.03
N THR A 207 5.28 11.19 -5.88
CA THR A 207 5.44 11.32 -7.33
C THR A 207 4.19 11.95 -7.95
N LEU A 208 4.37 13.08 -8.63
CA LEU A 208 3.30 13.74 -9.37
C LEU A 208 2.89 12.90 -10.58
N HIS A 209 1.62 12.57 -10.70
CA HIS A 209 1.11 11.78 -11.81
C HIS A 209 -0.34 12.13 -12.16
N TRP A 210 -0.78 11.72 -13.35
CA TRP A 210 -2.16 11.89 -13.81
C TRP A 210 -2.60 10.72 -14.69
N ILE A 211 -3.91 10.52 -14.80
CA ILE A 211 -4.50 9.41 -15.57
C ILE A 211 -5.63 9.97 -16.43
N LYS A 212 -5.45 9.99 -17.75
CA LYS A 212 -6.48 10.42 -18.70
C LYS A 212 -7.09 9.23 -19.38
N ASN A 213 -8.41 9.15 -19.43
CA ASN A 213 -9.07 8.20 -20.30
C ASN A 213 -8.97 8.66 -21.76
N VAL A 214 -8.36 7.84 -22.62
CA VAL A 214 -8.21 8.08 -24.06
C VAL A 214 -9.00 7.08 -24.91
N GLY A 215 -9.76 6.19 -24.27
CA GLY A 215 -10.68 5.26 -24.90
C GLY A 215 -12.10 5.81 -25.01
N ASN A 216 -12.95 5.03 -25.68
CA ASN A 216 -14.37 5.34 -25.88
C ASN A 216 -15.28 4.78 -24.76
N GLU A 217 -14.74 3.93 -23.90
CA GLU A 217 -15.41 3.39 -22.72
C GLU A 217 -14.81 3.97 -21.44
N ASP A 218 -15.49 3.81 -20.31
CA ASP A 218 -14.96 4.23 -19.01
C ASP A 218 -13.72 3.41 -18.63
N CYS A 219 -12.71 4.08 -18.07
CA CYS A 219 -11.64 3.39 -17.37
C CYS A 219 -12.12 2.96 -15.99
N PHE A 220 -11.80 1.74 -15.59
CA PHE A 220 -12.03 1.25 -14.23
C PHE A 220 -10.74 0.69 -13.63
N PHE A 221 -10.20 1.40 -12.64
CA PHE A 221 -8.99 1.05 -11.93
C PHE A 221 -9.29 0.51 -10.53
N LEU A 222 -8.48 -0.45 -10.12
CA LEU A 222 -8.35 -0.90 -8.73
C LEU A 222 -7.01 -0.38 -8.21
N LEU A 223 -7.04 0.50 -7.21
CA LEU A 223 -5.88 1.23 -6.71
C LEU A 223 -5.57 0.81 -5.28
N PHE A 224 -4.38 0.28 -5.07
CA PHE A 224 -3.89 -0.13 -3.76
C PHE A 224 -2.86 0.88 -3.26
N PHE A 225 -3.03 1.35 -2.04
CA PHE A 225 -2.18 2.35 -1.43
C PHE A 225 -1.45 1.76 -0.24
N SER A 226 -0.15 2.03 -0.13
CA SER A 226 0.71 1.50 0.94
C SER A 226 0.54 2.22 2.29
N THR A 227 -0.70 2.40 2.75
CA THR A 227 -1.04 3.09 4.01
C THR A 227 -2.21 2.42 4.71
N HIS A 228 -2.15 2.38 6.04
CA HIS A 228 -3.26 1.99 6.92
C HIS A 228 -3.91 3.19 7.61
N ASP A 229 -3.40 4.39 7.36
CA ASP A 229 -3.99 5.66 7.77
C ASP A 229 -4.83 6.22 6.64
N GLU A 230 -5.56 7.29 6.93
CA GLU A 230 -6.28 8.03 5.90
C GLU A 230 -5.29 8.54 4.82
N LEU A 231 -5.58 8.23 3.56
CA LEU A 231 -4.75 8.62 2.42
C LEU A 231 -4.68 10.14 2.32
N GLN A 232 -3.47 10.68 2.22
CA GLN A 232 -3.23 12.11 2.08
C GLN A 232 -2.82 12.42 0.64
N THR A 233 -3.69 13.14 -0.05
CA THR A 233 -3.54 13.49 -1.47
C THR A 233 -3.54 15.00 -1.63
N LEU A 234 -2.79 15.50 -2.62
CA LEU A 234 -2.89 16.89 -3.03
C LEU A 234 -2.90 16.99 -4.55
N ASP A 235 -3.90 17.72 -5.05
CA ASP A 235 -4.11 17.96 -6.48
C ASP A 235 -3.44 19.30 -6.89
N VAL A 236 -3.01 19.39 -8.15
CA VAL A 236 -2.22 20.55 -8.63
C VAL A 236 -3.01 21.86 -8.59
N ASP A 237 -4.31 21.83 -8.86
CA ASP A 237 -5.17 23.02 -8.78
C ASP A 237 -5.34 23.50 -7.33
N ASP A 238 -5.50 22.59 -6.38
CA ASP A 238 -5.52 22.92 -4.95
C ASP A 238 -4.22 23.61 -4.52
N VAL A 239 -3.06 23.15 -4.99
CA VAL A 239 -1.76 23.79 -4.73
C VAL A 239 -1.72 25.19 -5.30
N PHE A 240 -2.17 25.35 -6.55
CA PHE A 240 -2.18 26.63 -7.23
C PHE A 240 -3.04 27.65 -6.48
N PHE A 241 -4.27 27.30 -6.11
CA PHE A 241 -5.20 28.21 -5.42
C PHE A 241 -4.88 28.42 -3.93
N SER A 242 -4.12 27.51 -3.31
CA SER A 242 -3.63 27.68 -1.93
C SER A 242 -2.34 28.50 -1.85
N THR A 243 -1.62 28.68 -2.97
CA THR A 243 -0.40 29.48 -3.03
C THR A 243 -0.77 30.97 -3.09
N PRO A 244 -0.18 31.84 -2.23
CA PRO A 244 -0.42 33.28 -2.32
C PRO A 244 -0.11 33.82 -3.72
N GLU A 245 -1.01 34.66 -4.25
CA GLU A 245 -0.96 35.12 -5.64
C GLU A 245 0.39 35.77 -6.03
N ASP A 246 0.99 36.54 -5.12
CA ASP A 246 2.25 37.22 -5.36
C ASP A 246 3.44 36.24 -5.38
N ILE A 247 3.38 35.16 -4.60
CA ILE A 247 4.35 34.06 -4.63
C ILE A 247 4.21 33.26 -5.92
N ALA A 248 2.98 32.90 -6.32
CA ALA A 248 2.72 32.22 -7.58
C ALA A 248 3.23 33.04 -8.78
N ALA A 249 2.94 34.35 -8.80
CA ALA A 249 3.39 35.25 -9.86
C ALA A 249 4.93 35.36 -9.94
N ARG A 250 5.62 35.43 -8.79
CA ARG A 250 7.10 35.48 -8.76
C ARG A 250 7.74 34.16 -9.19
N SER A 251 7.12 33.04 -8.85
CA SER A 251 7.61 31.69 -9.20
C SER A 251 7.41 31.37 -10.68
N LEU A 252 6.21 31.63 -11.22
CA LEU A 252 5.85 31.29 -12.60
C LEU A 252 6.25 32.36 -13.62
N LYS A 253 6.39 33.62 -13.17
CA LYS A 253 6.72 34.78 -14.01
C LYS A 253 5.87 34.89 -15.29
N PRO A 254 4.53 34.77 -15.21
CA PRO A 254 3.70 34.86 -16.40
C PRO A 254 3.75 36.27 -17.00
N GLU A 255 3.49 36.37 -18.30
CA GLU A 255 3.18 37.65 -18.92
C GLU A 255 1.97 38.29 -18.21
N GLY A 256 2.04 39.59 -17.87
CA GLY A 256 1.05 40.26 -17.04
C GLY A 256 1.21 40.07 -15.52
N GLY A 257 2.16 39.24 -15.06
CA GLY A 257 2.52 39.09 -13.65
C GLY A 257 1.35 38.64 -12.77
N ILE A 258 1.18 39.27 -11.61
CA ILE A 258 0.09 38.93 -10.67
C ILE A 258 -1.31 39.14 -11.26
N ASN A 259 -1.47 40.06 -12.22
CA ASN A 259 -2.77 40.30 -12.84
C ASN A 259 -3.23 39.08 -13.67
N PHE A 260 -2.29 38.33 -14.27
CA PHE A 260 -2.60 37.07 -14.95
C PHE A 260 -2.98 35.97 -13.94
N ILE A 261 -2.28 35.86 -12.81
CA ILE A 261 -2.64 34.90 -11.76
C ILE A 261 -4.07 35.12 -11.26
N ARG A 262 -4.50 36.38 -11.14
CA ARG A 262 -5.86 36.75 -10.71
C ARG A 262 -6.97 36.41 -11.71
N THR A 263 -6.64 36.04 -12.94
CA THR A 263 -7.65 35.60 -13.92
C THR A 263 -8.06 34.15 -13.75
N PHE A 264 -7.33 33.36 -12.96
CA PHE A 264 -7.68 31.97 -12.67
C PHE A 264 -8.77 31.94 -11.60
N HIS A 265 -9.80 31.12 -11.83
CA HIS A 265 -10.90 30.93 -10.90
C HIS A 265 -11.01 29.46 -10.51
N LYS A 266 -11.07 29.20 -9.19
CA LYS A 266 -11.30 27.85 -8.69
C LYS A 266 -12.72 27.43 -9.06
N GLN A 267 -12.86 26.22 -9.57
CA GLN A 267 -14.17 25.66 -9.88
C GLN A 267 -14.93 25.37 -8.58
N GLU A 268 -16.25 25.53 -8.60
CA GLU A 268 -17.09 25.19 -7.44
C GLU A 268 -17.14 23.68 -7.22
N GLU A 269 -17.16 22.92 -8.30
CA GLU A 269 -17.11 21.45 -8.28
C GLU A 269 -15.68 20.97 -8.05
N ASP A 270 -15.56 19.90 -7.27
CA ASP A 270 -14.30 19.18 -7.08
C ASP A 270 -13.79 18.62 -8.41
N GLN A 271 -12.57 19.00 -8.79
CA GLN A 271 -11.93 18.65 -10.06
C GLN A 271 -11.04 17.40 -9.97
N GLY A 272 -11.06 16.67 -8.85
CA GLY A 272 -10.22 15.48 -8.67
C GLY A 272 -10.34 14.48 -9.82
N VAL A 273 -11.55 14.22 -10.31
CA VAL A 273 -11.76 13.53 -11.60
C VAL A 273 -12.57 14.45 -12.52
N ASN A 274 -11.89 15.19 -13.39
CA ASN A 274 -12.50 16.24 -14.18
C ASN A 274 -12.98 15.77 -15.57
N LEU A 275 -14.01 16.45 -16.06
CA LEU A 275 -14.48 16.39 -17.44
C LEU A 275 -15.20 17.71 -17.76
N PRO A 276 -14.46 18.76 -18.17
CA PRO A 276 -15.06 20.06 -18.46
C PRO A 276 -16.09 19.97 -19.60
N PRO A 277 -17.26 20.63 -19.50
CA PRO A 277 -18.27 20.59 -20.55
C PRO A 277 -17.80 21.23 -21.85
N ASN A 278 -16.89 22.20 -21.78
CA ASN A 278 -16.26 22.87 -22.92
C ASN A 278 -14.87 22.31 -23.26
N LEU A 279 -14.60 21.03 -22.95
CA LEU A 279 -13.28 20.40 -23.16
C LEU A 279 -12.72 20.60 -24.58
N ALA A 280 -13.58 20.56 -25.61
CA ALA A 280 -13.19 20.75 -27.00
C ALA A 280 -12.67 22.18 -27.30
N GLU A 281 -13.10 23.18 -26.54
CA GLU A 281 -12.61 24.55 -26.64
C GLU A 281 -11.32 24.74 -25.85
N LEU A 282 -11.21 24.06 -24.69
CA LEU A 282 -10.07 24.18 -23.79
C LEU A 282 -8.81 23.45 -24.30
N VAL A 283 -8.99 22.33 -25.01
CA VAL A 283 -7.89 21.46 -25.44
C VAL A 283 -7.79 21.46 -26.96
N MET A 284 -6.83 22.22 -27.48
CA MET A 284 -6.51 22.25 -28.91
C MET A 284 -5.29 21.36 -29.19
N ASN A 285 -5.42 20.40 -30.12
CA ASN A 285 -4.32 19.56 -30.62
C ASN A 285 -3.57 18.73 -29.55
N ALA A 286 -4.30 17.98 -28.72
CA ALA A 286 -3.67 17.01 -27.81
C ALA A 286 -3.04 15.86 -28.60
N SER A 287 -1.71 15.72 -28.49
CA SER A 287 -0.95 14.56 -28.96
C SER A 287 -0.05 14.06 -27.84
N TYR A 288 -0.07 12.76 -27.61
CA TYR A 288 0.66 12.12 -26.53
C TYR A 288 1.83 11.32 -27.09
N ALA A 289 3.06 11.80 -26.86
CA ALA A 289 4.26 11.09 -27.26
C ALA A 289 4.67 10.11 -26.16
N GLN A 290 4.79 8.82 -26.49
CA GLN A 290 5.30 7.82 -25.57
C GLN A 290 6.79 8.08 -25.27
N SER A 291 7.14 8.00 -23.99
CA SER A 291 8.52 8.08 -23.52
C SER A 291 9.31 6.80 -23.84
N PRO A 292 10.65 6.82 -23.81
CA PRO A 292 11.46 5.62 -23.99
C PRO A 292 11.08 4.49 -23.02
N ASP A 293 11.06 3.25 -23.53
CA ASP A 293 10.64 2.06 -22.79
C ASP A 293 11.35 1.87 -21.44
N SER A 294 12.63 2.21 -21.35
CA SER A 294 13.41 2.10 -20.11
C SER A 294 12.92 3.02 -18.98
N LEU A 295 12.22 4.11 -19.31
CA LEU A 295 11.54 4.96 -18.33
C LEU A 295 10.15 4.42 -18.03
N VAL A 296 9.42 4.01 -19.08
CA VAL A 296 8.05 3.49 -18.97
C VAL A 296 7.99 2.25 -18.06
N TRP A 297 8.89 1.28 -18.25
CA TRP A 297 8.90 0.02 -17.50
C TRP A 297 9.17 0.16 -16.00
N ARG A 298 9.52 1.36 -15.50
CA ARG A 298 9.57 1.64 -14.05
C ARG A 298 8.16 1.74 -13.45
N TYR A 299 7.24 2.35 -14.19
CA TYR A 299 5.89 2.69 -13.74
C TYR A 299 4.81 1.79 -14.35
N PHE A 300 5.19 0.89 -15.27
CA PHE A 300 4.30 0.05 -16.05
C PHE A 300 4.72 -1.42 -16.03
N TYR A 301 3.75 -2.32 -15.89
CA TYR A 301 3.97 -3.76 -16.06
C TYR A 301 2.76 -4.45 -16.72
N ASP A 302 3.04 -5.28 -17.72
CA ASP A 302 2.01 -6.06 -18.42
C ASP A 302 1.67 -7.34 -17.65
N LEU A 303 0.87 -7.21 -16.59
CA LEU A 303 0.52 -8.33 -15.73
C LEU A 303 -0.25 -9.42 -16.50
N LYS A 304 -1.19 -9.05 -17.37
CA LYS A 304 -1.94 -9.98 -18.22
C LYS A 304 -1.02 -10.76 -19.17
N GLY A 305 0.01 -10.11 -19.73
CA GLY A 305 1.00 -10.75 -20.60
C GLY A 305 2.13 -11.50 -19.88
N SER A 306 2.21 -11.40 -18.55
CA SER A 306 3.30 -12.00 -17.75
C SER A 306 3.19 -13.52 -17.61
N LYS A 307 4.27 -14.14 -17.10
CA LYS A 307 4.35 -15.58 -16.83
C LYS A 307 3.18 -16.05 -15.96
N GLU A 308 2.49 -17.08 -16.44
CA GLU A 308 1.45 -17.78 -15.69
C GLU A 308 2.05 -18.91 -14.85
N TYR A 309 1.80 -18.86 -13.55
CA TYR A 309 2.05 -19.95 -12.62
C TYR A 309 0.79 -20.80 -12.55
N ARG A 310 0.83 -21.96 -13.21
CA ARG A 310 -0.33 -22.86 -13.35
C ARG A 310 -0.32 -23.91 -12.27
N PHE A 311 -1.48 -24.09 -11.64
CA PHE A 311 -1.77 -25.10 -10.65
C PHE A 311 -2.95 -25.95 -11.14
N PRO A 312 -3.20 -27.14 -10.56
CA PRO A 312 -4.31 -27.99 -10.98
C PRO A 312 -5.67 -27.29 -10.96
N GLY A 313 -5.92 -26.43 -9.96
CA GLY A 313 -7.17 -25.71 -9.78
C GLY A 313 -7.15 -24.23 -10.18
N GLY A 314 -6.08 -23.71 -10.79
CA GLY A 314 -6.04 -22.27 -11.07
C GLY A 314 -4.74 -21.72 -11.67
N ILE A 315 -4.68 -20.39 -11.76
CA ILE A 315 -3.55 -19.65 -12.32
C ILE A 315 -3.24 -18.43 -11.44
N ILE A 316 -1.96 -18.16 -11.22
CA ILE A 316 -1.47 -16.92 -10.63
C ILE A 316 -0.53 -16.21 -11.63
N GLN A 317 -0.67 -14.90 -11.78
CA GLN A 317 0.32 -14.04 -12.44
C GLN A 317 0.76 -12.97 -11.44
N ARG A 318 2.03 -12.52 -11.48
CA ARG A 318 2.60 -11.68 -10.41
C ARG A 318 3.37 -10.48 -10.95
N ALA A 319 3.07 -9.31 -10.42
CA ALA A 319 3.84 -8.09 -10.54
C ALA A 319 4.50 -7.82 -9.18
N GLN A 320 5.73 -8.32 -9.01
CA GLN A 320 6.44 -8.27 -7.72
C GLN A 320 7.95 -8.14 -7.94
N TYR A 321 8.68 -7.90 -6.84
CA TYR A 321 10.13 -8.08 -6.83
C TYR A 321 10.50 -9.56 -6.92
N TRP A 322 11.51 -9.86 -7.76
CA TRP A 322 12.11 -11.17 -7.90
C TRP A 322 13.57 -11.14 -7.45
N LYS A 323 13.89 -11.90 -6.40
CA LYS A 323 15.27 -11.99 -5.91
C LYS A 323 16.22 -12.62 -6.91
N ASN A 324 15.73 -13.59 -7.70
CA ASN A 324 16.45 -14.14 -8.85
C ASN A 324 15.69 -13.80 -10.14
N GLY A 325 16.19 -12.80 -10.86
CA GLY A 325 15.61 -12.33 -12.11
C GLY A 325 16.16 -12.98 -13.37
N SER A 326 16.88 -14.11 -13.30
CA SER A 326 17.55 -14.69 -14.48
C SER A 326 16.60 -14.98 -15.64
N GLU A 327 15.37 -15.41 -15.34
CA GLU A 327 14.33 -15.72 -16.33
C GLU A 327 13.47 -14.51 -16.73
N LEU A 328 13.64 -13.36 -16.06
CA LEU A 328 12.84 -12.18 -16.36
C LEU A 328 13.30 -11.52 -17.66
N SER A 329 12.32 -11.08 -18.43
CA SER A 329 12.52 -10.14 -19.53
C SER A 329 13.02 -8.79 -19.01
N ASN A 330 13.54 -7.94 -19.90
CA ASN A 330 14.19 -6.69 -19.50
C ASN A 330 13.22 -5.71 -18.82
N ASN A 331 11.99 -5.61 -19.33
CA ASN A 331 10.92 -4.82 -18.73
C ASN A 331 10.54 -5.33 -17.33
N GLU A 332 10.42 -6.65 -17.16
CA GLU A 332 10.09 -7.23 -15.85
C GLU A 332 11.22 -6.99 -14.83
N LYS A 333 12.49 -7.03 -15.24
CA LYS A 333 13.63 -6.69 -14.39
C LYS A 333 13.57 -5.24 -13.90
N ILE A 334 13.38 -4.31 -14.83
CA ILE A 334 13.30 -2.87 -14.50
C ILE A 334 12.15 -2.61 -13.52
N PHE A 335 10.97 -3.15 -13.79
CA PHE A 335 9.82 -2.99 -12.89
C PHE A 335 10.07 -3.63 -11.51
N SER A 336 10.57 -4.87 -11.49
CA SER A 336 10.89 -5.61 -10.27
C SER A 336 11.89 -4.85 -9.38
N GLU A 337 12.99 -4.37 -9.96
CA GLU A 337 14.01 -3.61 -9.24
C GLU A 337 13.48 -2.26 -8.77
N PHE A 338 12.69 -1.57 -9.61
CA PHE A 338 12.09 -0.29 -9.25
C PHE A 338 11.12 -0.43 -8.08
N LEU A 339 10.27 -1.48 -8.05
CA LEU A 339 9.42 -1.78 -6.90
C LEU A 339 10.24 -1.96 -5.61
N ASN A 340 11.32 -2.76 -5.66
CA ASN A 340 12.12 -3.07 -4.47
C ASN A 340 12.89 -1.87 -3.90
N GLN A 341 13.24 -0.89 -4.76
CA GLN A 341 13.89 0.35 -4.34
C GLN A 341 12.99 1.24 -3.48
N HIS A 342 11.67 1.05 -3.54
CA HIS A 342 10.70 1.88 -2.82
C HIS A 342 10.20 1.16 -1.56
N GLN A 343 10.47 1.78 -0.40
CA GLN A 343 10.00 1.26 0.88
C GLN A 343 8.47 1.16 0.90
N ASN A 344 7.97 0.07 1.50
CA ASN A 344 6.54 -0.25 1.58
C ASN A 344 5.86 -0.32 0.20
N ALA A 345 6.59 -0.61 -0.88
CA ALA A 345 5.94 -0.99 -2.14
C ALA A 345 5.05 -2.22 -1.90
N LEU A 346 3.94 -2.28 -2.63
CA LEU A 346 3.06 -3.44 -2.64
C LEU A 346 3.46 -4.33 -3.82
N ALA A 347 3.27 -5.63 -3.69
CA ALA A 347 3.24 -6.55 -4.82
C ALA A 347 1.80 -6.77 -5.26
N LEU A 348 1.54 -6.94 -6.56
CA LEU A 348 0.23 -7.32 -7.09
C LEU A 348 0.25 -8.72 -7.72
N SER A 349 -0.88 -9.40 -7.68
CA SER A 349 -1.10 -10.62 -8.45
C SER A 349 -2.53 -10.75 -8.93
N THR A 350 -2.73 -11.45 -10.05
CA THR A 350 -4.03 -12.05 -10.33
C THR A 350 -4.07 -13.43 -9.69
N LEU A 351 -5.22 -13.79 -9.12
CA LEU A 351 -5.51 -15.14 -8.66
C LEU A 351 -6.79 -15.61 -9.33
N ARG A 352 -6.67 -16.59 -10.22
CA ARG A 352 -7.79 -17.30 -10.83
C ARG A 352 -7.95 -18.67 -10.18
N ILE A 353 -9.12 -18.95 -9.62
CA ILE A 353 -9.49 -20.26 -9.11
C ILE A 353 -10.60 -20.80 -10.00
N TYR A 354 -10.38 -21.97 -10.61
CA TYR A 354 -11.39 -22.61 -11.44
C TYR A 354 -12.62 -23.00 -10.62
N ASN A 355 -13.73 -23.25 -11.30
CA ASN A 355 -14.95 -23.80 -10.69
C ASN A 355 -14.61 -24.99 -9.77
N ASN A 356 -15.17 -24.97 -8.55
CA ASN A 356 -14.94 -25.93 -7.46
C ASN A 356 -13.48 -26.05 -6.97
N GLY A 357 -12.57 -25.21 -7.48
CA GLY A 357 -11.19 -25.14 -7.03
C GLY A 357 -11.04 -24.54 -5.64
N LEU A 358 -9.91 -24.85 -5.00
CA LEU A 358 -9.57 -24.43 -3.66
C LEU A 358 -8.16 -23.82 -3.67
N ARG A 359 -8.05 -22.54 -3.30
CA ARG A 359 -6.81 -22.03 -2.74
C ARG A 359 -6.70 -22.60 -1.33
N GLN A 360 -5.81 -23.58 -1.18
CA GLN A 360 -5.72 -24.36 0.06
C GLN A 360 -5.40 -23.49 1.28
N PRO A 361 -5.66 -23.99 2.51
CA PRO A 361 -5.31 -23.26 3.71
C PRO A 361 -3.83 -22.87 3.71
N HIS A 362 -3.55 -21.59 3.87
CA HIS A 362 -2.20 -21.05 3.85
C HIS A 362 -2.10 -19.76 4.68
N PHE A 363 -0.88 -19.27 4.85
CA PHE A 363 -0.60 -17.94 5.37
C PHE A 363 0.67 -17.37 4.74
N HIS A 364 0.87 -16.06 4.90
CA HIS A 364 2.07 -15.36 4.43
C HIS A 364 2.95 -14.96 5.60
N PHE A 365 4.27 -15.15 5.45
CA PHE A 365 5.25 -14.84 6.48
C PHE A 365 5.64 -13.37 6.54
N ASN A 366 5.56 -12.67 5.42
CA ASN A 366 6.13 -11.34 5.24
C ASN A 366 5.17 -10.29 4.68
N ALA A 367 3.87 -10.59 4.55
CA ALA A 367 2.91 -9.66 3.99
C ALA A 367 1.51 -9.85 4.59
N ASN A 368 0.78 -8.74 4.73
CA ASN A 368 -0.67 -8.74 4.72
C ASN A 368 -1.15 -8.95 3.27
N GLU A 369 -2.36 -9.48 3.11
CA GLU A 369 -3.01 -9.67 1.81
C GLU A 369 -4.31 -8.87 1.75
N MET A 370 -4.57 -8.21 0.63
CA MET A 370 -5.84 -7.56 0.34
C MET A 370 -6.29 -7.94 -1.07
N GLY A 371 -7.55 -8.33 -1.23
CA GLY A 371 -8.07 -8.79 -2.51
C GLY A 371 -9.36 -8.08 -2.91
N TYR A 372 -9.54 -7.84 -4.20
CA TYR A 372 -10.81 -7.39 -4.79
C TYR A 372 -11.34 -8.45 -5.76
N VAL A 373 -12.61 -8.83 -5.60
CA VAL A 373 -13.27 -9.83 -6.46
C VAL A 373 -13.71 -9.20 -7.79
N ILE A 374 -13.07 -9.60 -8.89
CA ILE A 374 -13.38 -9.14 -10.25
C ILE A 374 -14.53 -9.96 -10.87
N SER A 375 -14.50 -11.29 -10.73
CA SER A 375 -15.54 -12.21 -11.22
C SER A 375 -15.69 -13.41 -10.29
N GLY A 376 -16.83 -14.09 -10.36
CA GLY A 376 -17.11 -15.28 -9.56
C GLY A 376 -17.54 -14.99 -8.14
N CYS A 377 -17.66 -16.06 -7.38
CA CYS A 377 -17.95 -16.03 -5.96
C CYS A 377 -17.20 -17.15 -5.25
N ALA A 378 -16.95 -16.95 -3.96
CA ALA A 378 -16.23 -17.90 -3.15
C ALA A 378 -16.69 -17.90 -1.71
N LYS A 379 -16.35 -18.99 -1.01
CA LYS A 379 -16.36 -19.05 0.44
C LYS A 379 -14.95 -18.85 0.95
N VAL A 380 -14.78 -17.89 1.85
CA VAL A 380 -13.54 -17.64 2.57
C VAL A 380 -13.66 -18.25 3.96
N GLY A 381 -12.60 -18.90 4.42
CA GLY A 381 -12.47 -19.33 5.80
C GLY A 381 -11.18 -18.81 6.41
N ILE A 382 -11.28 -18.30 7.63
CA ILE A 382 -10.16 -17.80 8.44
C ILE A 382 -10.09 -18.66 9.69
N ILE A 383 -8.91 -19.21 9.97
CA ILE A 383 -8.63 -20.00 11.17
C ILE A 383 -7.81 -19.15 12.13
N ASN A 384 -8.36 -18.85 13.30
CA ASN A 384 -7.68 -18.12 14.36
C ASN A 384 -7.70 -18.90 15.68
N THR A 385 -7.18 -18.30 16.75
CA THR A 385 -7.10 -18.94 18.06
C THR A 385 -8.46 -19.11 18.76
N GLN A 386 -9.50 -18.44 18.28
CA GLN A 386 -10.87 -18.49 18.81
C GLN A 386 -11.80 -19.43 18.02
N GLY A 387 -11.40 -19.86 16.82
CA GLY A 387 -12.17 -20.76 15.97
C GLY A 387 -12.05 -20.43 14.49
N THR A 388 -13.06 -20.84 13.71
CA THR A 388 -13.15 -20.57 12.29
C THR A 388 -14.20 -19.50 12.03
N ILE A 389 -13.85 -18.50 11.23
CA ILE A 389 -14.78 -17.51 10.67
C ILE A 389 -14.95 -17.85 9.19
N GLU A 390 -16.18 -18.09 8.75
CA GLU A 390 -16.50 -18.33 7.34
C GLU A 390 -17.51 -17.31 6.82
N PHE A 391 -17.32 -16.90 5.57
CA PHE A 391 -18.24 -16.00 4.89
C PHE A 391 -18.13 -16.16 3.38
N ASP A 392 -19.21 -15.77 2.69
CA ASP A 392 -19.26 -15.76 1.23
C ASP A 392 -18.88 -14.38 0.70
N ILE A 393 -18.21 -14.36 -0.44
CA ILE A 393 -17.77 -13.16 -1.14
C ILE A 393 -18.23 -13.18 -2.59
N HIS A 394 -18.53 -12.00 -3.11
CA HIS A 394 -19.06 -11.78 -4.45
C HIS A 394 -18.29 -10.65 -5.16
N ILE A 395 -18.56 -10.47 -6.45
CA ILE A 395 -18.00 -9.39 -7.25
C ILE A 395 -18.13 -8.04 -6.54
N GLY A 396 -17.02 -7.31 -6.46
CA GLY A 396 -16.94 -6.02 -5.78
C GLY A 396 -16.54 -6.11 -4.31
N ASP A 397 -16.61 -7.27 -3.67
CA ASP A 397 -16.16 -7.41 -2.29
C ASP A 397 -14.64 -7.26 -2.18
N VAL A 398 -14.20 -6.66 -1.07
CA VAL A 398 -12.79 -6.51 -0.70
C VAL A 398 -12.53 -7.37 0.53
N ILE A 399 -11.50 -8.20 0.45
CA ILE A 399 -11.01 -9.02 1.56
C ILE A 399 -9.67 -8.51 2.08
N PHE A 400 -9.41 -8.74 3.35
CA PHE A 400 -8.16 -8.43 4.01
C PHE A 400 -7.74 -9.57 4.93
N PHE A 401 -6.49 -10.01 4.84
CA PHE A 401 -5.89 -11.00 5.73
C PHE A 401 -4.61 -10.43 6.34
N PRO A 402 -4.55 -10.27 7.68
CA PRO A 402 -3.31 -9.90 8.35
C PRO A 402 -2.22 -10.95 8.14
N ILE A 403 -0.96 -10.51 8.15
CA ILE A 403 0.23 -11.37 8.12
C ILE A 403 0.13 -12.51 9.14
N GLY A 404 0.50 -13.73 8.73
CA GLY A 404 0.40 -14.93 9.57
C GLY A 404 -1.02 -15.48 9.79
N THR A 405 -2.06 -14.87 9.23
CA THR A 405 -3.44 -15.37 9.35
C THR A 405 -3.66 -16.57 8.44
N GLN A 406 -3.98 -17.72 9.02
CA GLN A 406 -4.34 -18.92 8.28
C GLN A 406 -5.71 -18.73 7.61
N HIS A 407 -5.77 -18.87 6.29
CA HIS A 407 -7.02 -18.71 5.54
C HIS A 407 -7.07 -19.60 4.28
N TYR A 408 -8.28 -19.83 3.75
CA TYR A 408 -8.51 -20.49 2.47
C TYR A 408 -9.60 -19.80 1.67
N ILE A 409 -9.61 -20.06 0.35
CA ILE A 409 -10.61 -19.53 -0.57
C ILE A 409 -11.10 -20.66 -1.46
N LYS A 410 -12.38 -21.00 -1.35
CA LYS A 410 -13.02 -22.04 -2.14
C LYS A 410 -13.95 -21.38 -3.16
N SER A 411 -13.72 -21.62 -4.45
CA SER A 411 -14.66 -21.18 -5.49
C SER A 411 -16.00 -21.91 -5.31
N MET A 412 -17.09 -21.16 -5.38
CA MET A 412 -18.46 -21.67 -5.14
C MET A 412 -19.38 -21.51 -6.36
N CYS A 413 -18.99 -20.67 -7.31
CA CYS A 413 -19.77 -20.35 -8.50
C CYS A 413 -19.38 -21.22 -9.70
N ASP A 414 -20.26 -21.26 -10.69
CA ASP A 414 -20.00 -21.99 -11.94
C ASP A 414 -18.89 -21.35 -12.77
N GLU A 415 -18.78 -20.02 -12.71
CA GLU A 415 -17.71 -19.25 -13.33
C GLU A 415 -16.44 -19.24 -12.46
N ASP A 416 -15.29 -19.09 -13.11
CA ASP A 416 -14.02 -18.92 -12.41
C ASP A 416 -14.05 -17.69 -11.48
N LEU A 417 -13.52 -17.88 -10.28
CA LEU A 417 -13.21 -16.79 -9.38
C LEU A 417 -11.96 -16.07 -9.88
N LEU A 418 -12.01 -14.75 -10.01
CA LEU A 418 -10.85 -13.92 -10.33
C LEU A 418 -10.68 -12.80 -9.31
N PHE A 419 -9.51 -12.75 -8.70
CA PHE A 419 -9.06 -11.62 -7.89
C PHE A 419 -7.98 -10.81 -8.59
N ILE A 420 -7.93 -9.53 -8.23
CA ILE A 420 -6.64 -8.85 -8.06
C ILE A 420 -6.30 -8.86 -6.56
N LEU A 421 -5.07 -9.24 -6.23
CA LEU A 421 -4.54 -9.27 -4.87
C LEU A 421 -3.38 -8.29 -4.77
N ALA A 422 -3.25 -7.68 -3.60
CA ALA A 422 -2.09 -6.91 -3.19
C ALA A 422 -1.47 -7.53 -1.94
N PHE A 423 -0.16 -7.40 -1.82
CA PHE A 423 0.61 -7.87 -0.67
C PHE A 423 1.48 -6.75 -0.14
N SER A 424 1.47 -6.54 1.19
CA SER A 424 2.28 -5.51 1.86
C SER A 424 3.76 -5.89 2.00
N THR A 425 4.41 -6.24 0.89
CA THR A 425 5.84 -6.57 0.80
C THR A 425 6.46 -5.97 -0.46
N GLY A 426 7.59 -5.28 -0.28
CA GLY A 426 8.49 -4.89 -1.37
C GLY A 426 9.56 -5.95 -1.69
N ASP A 427 9.61 -7.04 -0.91
CA ASP A 427 10.44 -8.22 -1.17
C ASP A 427 9.58 -9.35 -1.77
N GLN A 428 10.22 -10.44 -2.21
CA GLN A 428 9.54 -11.63 -2.74
C GLN A 428 8.56 -12.20 -1.70
N LEU A 429 7.31 -12.41 -2.11
CA LEU A 429 6.26 -12.96 -1.24
C LEU A 429 6.63 -14.36 -0.73
N GLN A 430 6.45 -14.57 0.58
CA GLN A 430 6.73 -15.84 1.25
C GLN A 430 5.43 -16.42 1.80
N THR A 431 5.04 -17.57 1.27
CA THR A 431 3.79 -18.27 1.59
C THR A 431 4.09 -19.66 2.12
N LEU A 432 3.31 -20.14 3.09
CA LEU A 432 3.35 -21.53 3.54
C LEU A 432 1.97 -22.16 3.40
N ASP A 433 1.92 -23.25 2.65
CA ASP A 433 0.71 -24.00 2.39
C ASP A 433 0.56 -25.18 3.37
N MET A 434 -0.69 -25.60 3.59
CA MET A 434 -1.01 -26.63 4.57
C MET A 434 -0.41 -27.99 4.26
N ASP A 435 -0.43 -28.41 3.00
CA ASP A 435 0.20 -29.67 2.61
C ASP A 435 1.71 -29.65 2.85
N ASP A 436 2.38 -28.54 2.57
CA ASP A 436 3.83 -28.38 2.82
C ASP A 436 4.18 -28.54 4.30
N TYR A 437 3.53 -27.79 5.21
CA TYR A 437 3.89 -27.88 6.63
C TYR A 437 3.45 -29.19 7.28
N LEU A 438 2.35 -29.80 6.81
CA LEU A 438 1.96 -31.14 7.26
C LEU A 438 2.97 -32.18 6.80
N GLN A 439 3.47 -32.10 5.56
CA GLN A 439 4.49 -33.01 5.04
C GLN A 439 5.87 -32.80 5.68
N ALA A 440 6.20 -31.57 6.09
CA ALA A 440 7.44 -31.24 6.77
C ALA A 440 7.43 -31.69 8.25
N THR A 441 6.26 -31.79 8.87
CA THR A 441 6.12 -32.24 10.26
C THR A 441 6.35 -33.75 10.34
N ALA A 442 7.24 -34.20 11.24
CA ALA A 442 7.55 -35.61 11.37
C ALA A 442 6.29 -36.42 11.77
N ASP A 443 6.07 -37.56 11.10
CA ASP A 443 4.86 -38.38 11.30
C ASP A 443 4.59 -38.75 12.77
N HIS A 444 5.64 -38.95 13.59
CA HIS A 444 5.47 -39.30 15.00
C HIS A 444 4.95 -38.12 15.84
N ILE A 445 5.27 -36.88 15.45
CA ILE A 445 4.72 -35.66 16.05
C ILE A 445 3.24 -35.55 15.67
N LEU A 446 2.92 -35.71 14.38
CA LEU A 446 1.52 -35.74 13.92
C LEU A 446 0.71 -36.84 14.62
N ALA A 447 1.31 -38.02 14.82
CA ALA A 447 0.68 -39.13 15.54
C ALA A 447 0.33 -38.76 16.99
N GLN A 448 1.21 -38.04 17.68
CA GLN A 448 0.95 -37.55 19.03
C GLN A 448 -0.15 -36.48 19.04
N LEU A 449 -0.15 -35.55 18.08
CA LEU A 449 -1.13 -34.46 17.99
C LEU A 449 -2.54 -34.95 17.69
N PHE A 450 -2.68 -35.86 16.72
CA PHE A 450 -3.97 -36.30 16.21
C PHE A 450 -4.44 -37.65 16.76
N PHE A 451 -3.67 -38.26 17.68
CA PHE A 451 -3.94 -39.59 18.22
C PHE A 451 -4.17 -40.66 17.13
N LYS A 452 -3.48 -40.52 15.99
CA LYS A 452 -3.57 -41.43 14.83
C LYS A 452 -2.27 -42.24 14.72
N LYS A 453 -2.35 -43.52 14.32
CA LYS A 453 -1.16 -44.35 14.12
C LYS A 453 -0.21 -43.68 13.10
N GLN A 454 1.09 -43.69 13.38
CA GLN A 454 2.11 -43.05 12.52
C GLN A 454 2.02 -43.48 11.05
N SER A 455 1.78 -44.78 10.79
CA SER A 455 1.64 -45.32 9.43
C SER A 455 0.47 -44.72 8.65
N GLU A 456 -0.53 -44.17 9.33
CA GLU A 456 -1.70 -43.59 8.70
C GLU A 456 -1.45 -42.20 8.08
N PHE A 457 -0.36 -41.51 8.44
CA PHE A 457 0.02 -40.25 7.78
C PHE A 457 0.64 -40.48 6.41
N LYS A 458 1.13 -41.69 6.12
CA LYS A 458 1.56 -42.09 4.78
C LYS A 458 0.42 -42.16 3.76
N LYS A 459 -0.83 -42.07 4.21
CA LYS A 459 -2.02 -41.96 3.33
C LYS A 459 -2.24 -40.55 2.80
N ILE A 460 -1.61 -39.53 3.39
CA ILE A 460 -1.59 -38.18 2.83
C ILE A 460 -0.59 -38.19 1.68
N PRO A 461 -1.01 -37.94 0.43
CA PRO A 461 -0.12 -38.00 -0.72
C PRO A 461 0.96 -36.91 -0.65
N LYS A 462 2.12 -37.20 -1.22
CA LYS A 462 3.12 -36.20 -1.56
C LYS A 462 2.99 -35.89 -3.04
N PHE A 463 2.57 -34.67 -3.35
CA PHE A 463 2.38 -34.23 -4.72
C PHE A 463 3.72 -33.90 -5.37
N LYS A 464 3.83 -34.16 -6.69
CA LYS A 464 5.01 -33.78 -7.48
C LYS A 464 4.92 -32.37 -8.03
N GLU A 465 3.69 -31.88 -8.16
CA GLU A 465 3.35 -30.55 -8.62
C GLU A 465 2.78 -29.76 -7.43
N ASP A 466 2.95 -28.44 -7.49
CA ASP A 466 2.47 -27.51 -6.47
C ASP A 466 0.92 -27.53 -6.40
N GLN A 467 0.38 -27.71 -5.19
CA GLN A 467 -1.07 -27.81 -4.93
C GLN A 467 -1.66 -26.53 -4.33
N ALA A 468 -0.97 -25.39 -4.43
CA ALA A 468 -1.46 -24.13 -3.90
C ALA A 468 -2.91 -23.83 -4.30
N ILE A 469 -3.27 -24.16 -5.55
CA ILE A 469 -4.66 -24.19 -5.98
C ILE A 469 -4.98 -25.57 -6.55
N ASN A 470 -5.91 -26.29 -5.92
CA ASN A 470 -6.23 -27.66 -6.30
C ASN A 470 -7.72 -27.86 -6.61
N LEU A 471 -8.02 -29.01 -7.22
CA LEU A 471 -9.37 -29.50 -7.48
C LEU A 471 -9.69 -30.67 -6.53
N PRO A 472 -10.98 -30.98 -6.28
CA PRO A 472 -11.41 -32.04 -5.35
C PRO A 472 -10.88 -33.45 -5.63
#